data_AF-A0A3G4YIA1-F1
#
_entry.id   AF-A0A3G4YIA1-F1
#
_cell.length_a   1.000
_cell.length_b   1.000
_cell.length_c   1.000
_cell.angle_alpha   90.00
_cell.angle_beta   90.00
_cell.angle_gamma   90.00
#
_symmetry.space_group_name_H-M   'P 1'
#
loop_
_entity.id
_entity.type
_entity.pdbx_description
1 polymer ?
#
loop_
_entity_poly.entity_id
_entity_poly.type
_entity_poly.pdbx_seq_one_letter_code
_entity_poly.pdbx_strand_id
1 'polypeptide(L)'
;DGDEGVLKYRGHNIADLAENNNFTAVIYLLLYGELPSSEQHKKFLLKIQESSKVSEQVTNVIKAFPKTAHPMSILVACFASLSASYHEKHGNNVNGEDLDFGISAIAQVSTIIAMIYRHINNQEFINANNELSYSENFLKMIFGDAVDNDKSALFAKALDKIFTLHADHEQNASTAAVRLVGSAGSNLFASLSAGVATLWGPA
;
A
#
# COMPACT_ATOMS: atom_id res chain seq x y z
N ASP A 1 -9.06 -9.85 -20.22
CA ASP A 1 -9.02 -10.89 -21.26
C ASP A 1 -7.58 -11.33 -21.41
N GLY A 2 -7.26 -12.52 -20.93
CA GLY A 2 -5.89 -13.02 -20.95
C GLY A 2 -5.41 -13.40 -22.34
N ASP A 3 -6.32 -13.90 -23.19
CA ASP A 3 -5.98 -14.37 -24.55
C ASP A 3 -5.65 -13.18 -25.46
N GLU A 4 -6.38 -12.07 -25.29
CA GLU A 4 -6.16 -10.82 -26.03
C GLU A 4 -5.16 -9.86 -25.34
N GLY A 5 -4.62 -10.23 -24.17
CA GLY A 5 -3.71 -9.37 -23.41
C GLY A 5 -4.34 -8.07 -22.91
N VAL A 6 -5.64 -8.05 -22.68
CA VAL A 6 -6.41 -6.87 -22.28
C VAL A 6 -6.62 -6.86 -20.77
N LEU A 7 -6.02 -5.87 -20.10
CA LEU A 7 -6.27 -5.58 -18.68
C LEU A 7 -6.95 -4.22 -18.54
N LYS A 8 -8.05 -4.21 -17.77
CA LYS A 8 -8.85 -3.02 -17.51
C LYS A 8 -9.16 -2.90 -16.03
N TYR A 9 -9.10 -1.68 -15.51
CA TYR A 9 -9.62 -1.36 -14.18
C TYR A 9 -10.93 -0.59 -14.34
N ARG A 10 -12.02 -1.15 -13.81
CA ARG A 10 -13.36 -0.54 -13.88
C ARG A 10 -13.75 -0.10 -15.31
N GLY A 11 -13.31 -0.84 -16.33
CA GLY A 11 -13.59 -0.55 -17.74
C GLY A 11 -12.54 0.33 -18.45
N HIS A 12 -11.63 0.98 -17.72
CA HIS A 12 -10.55 1.78 -18.29
C HIS A 12 -9.35 0.91 -18.66
N ASN A 13 -8.72 1.16 -19.81
CA ASN A 13 -7.49 0.48 -20.20
C ASN A 13 -6.34 0.83 -19.23
N ILE A 14 -5.61 -0.18 -18.76
CA ILE A 14 -4.51 0.04 -17.83
C ILE A 14 -3.38 0.91 -18.41
N ALA A 15 -3.12 0.84 -19.71
CA ALA A 15 -2.11 1.67 -20.37
C ALA A 15 -2.47 3.15 -20.29
N ASP A 16 -3.74 3.49 -20.52
CA ASP A 16 -4.22 4.87 -20.44
C ASP A 16 -4.18 5.39 -19.00
N LEU A 17 -4.51 4.52 -18.03
CA LEU A 17 -4.40 4.85 -16.62
C LEU A 17 -2.94 5.15 -16.22
N ALA A 18 -2.00 4.29 -16.61
CA ALA A 18 -0.59 4.46 -16.27
C ALA A 18 0.06 5.68 -16.93
N GLU A 19 -0.39 6.09 -18.13
CA GLU A 19 0.19 7.26 -18.80
C GLU A 19 -0.39 8.59 -18.28
N ASN A 20 -1.69 8.62 -17.99
CA ASN A 20 -2.43 9.87 -17.80
C ASN A 20 -2.88 10.12 -16.35
N ASN A 21 -2.69 9.16 -15.44
CA ASN A 21 -3.15 9.29 -14.05
C ASN A 21 -2.02 8.97 -13.07
N ASN A 22 -2.11 9.59 -11.90
CA ASN A 22 -1.27 9.23 -10.75
C ASN A 22 -1.86 8.01 -10.04
N PHE A 23 -1.01 7.26 -9.35
CA PHE A 23 -1.41 6.05 -8.64
C PHE A 23 -2.61 6.26 -7.70
N THR A 24 -2.66 7.38 -6.98
CA THR A 24 -3.75 7.69 -6.04
C THR A 24 -5.10 7.91 -6.70
N ALA A 25 -5.14 8.40 -7.95
CA ALA A 25 -6.38 8.50 -8.71
C ALA A 25 -6.85 7.10 -9.16
N VAL A 26 -5.92 6.22 -9.52
CA VAL A 26 -6.22 4.82 -9.87
C VAL A 26 -6.73 4.04 -8.66
N ILE A 27 -6.14 4.23 -7.48
CA ILE A 27 -6.65 3.64 -6.24
C ILE A 27 -8.06 4.16 -5.92
N TYR A 28 -8.31 5.46 -6.09
CA TYR A 28 -9.66 6.00 -5.94
C TYR A 28 -10.65 5.30 -6.89
N LEU A 29 -10.29 5.15 -8.17
CA LEU A 29 -11.08 4.40 -9.15
C LEU A 29 -11.36 2.97 -8.70
N LEU A 30 -10.36 2.25 -8.20
CA LEU A 30 -10.53 0.86 -7.75
C LEU A 30 -11.47 0.76 -6.55
N LEU A 31 -11.36 1.69 -5.60
CA LEU A 31 -12.18 1.71 -4.39
C LEU A 31 -13.62 2.18 -4.63
N TYR A 32 -13.80 3.27 -5.38
CA TYR A 32 -15.08 3.95 -5.55
C TYR A 32 -15.79 3.67 -6.87
N GLY A 33 -15.11 3.05 -7.83
CA GLY A 33 -15.68 2.64 -9.12
C GLY A 33 -15.58 3.68 -10.24
N GLU A 34 -15.25 4.94 -9.92
CA GLU A 34 -15.12 6.03 -10.88
C GLU A 34 -13.86 6.86 -10.63
N LEU A 35 -13.33 7.52 -11.66
CA LEU A 35 -12.19 8.43 -11.50
C LEU A 35 -12.60 9.67 -10.68
N PRO A 36 -11.73 10.15 -9.78
CA PRO A 36 -12.07 11.30 -8.94
C PRO A 36 -12.07 12.61 -9.74
N SER A 37 -12.97 13.52 -9.39
CA SER A 37 -12.82 14.95 -9.70
C SER A 37 -11.61 15.55 -8.95
N SER A 38 -11.13 16.72 -9.37
CA SER A 38 -10.01 17.40 -8.72
C SER A 38 -10.23 17.63 -7.21
N GLU A 39 -11.47 17.93 -6.80
CA GLU A 39 -11.80 18.10 -5.39
C GLU A 39 -11.83 16.77 -4.62
N GLN A 40 -12.39 15.72 -5.22
CA GLN A 40 -12.41 14.37 -4.64
C GLN A 40 -10.98 13.84 -4.47
N HIS A 41 -10.14 14.03 -5.48
CA HIS A 41 -8.74 13.59 -5.45
C HIS A 41 -7.95 14.31 -4.36
N LYS A 42 -8.12 15.63 -4.23
CA LYS A 42 -7.47 16.41 -3.15
C LYS A 42 -7.90 15.92 -1.77
N LYS A 43 -9.19 15.67 -1.54
CA LYS A 43 -9.69 15.13 -0.26
C LYS A 43 -9.14 13.73 0.01
N PHE A 44 -9.06 12.89 -1.02
CA PHE A 44 -8.52 11.54 -0.91
C PHE A 44 -7.03 11.54 -0.55
N LEU A 45 -6.24 12.41 -1.19
CA LEU A 45 -4.82 12.60 -0.87
C LEU A 45 -4.61 13.02 0.58
N LEU A 46 -5.37 14.01 1.06
CA LEU A 46 -5.29 14.45 2.47
C LEU A 46 -5.58 13.29 3.42
N LYS A 47 -6.60 12.47 3.13
CA LYS A 47 -6.95 11.30 3.94
C LYS A 47 -5.82 10.27 3.99
N ILE A 48 -5.17 9.99 2.86
CA ILE A 48 -4.00 9.11 2.81
C ILE A 48 -2.86 9.69 3.66
N GLN A 49 -2.58 10.98 3.53
CA GLN A 49 -1.51 11.65 4.24
C GLN A 49 -1.72 11.61 5.76
N GLU A 50 -2.92 11.94 6.22
CA GLU A 50 -3.31 11.88 7.64
C GLU A 50 -3.22 10.46 8.22
N SER A 51 -3.45 9.44 7.38
CA SER A 51 -3.44 8.03 7.79
C SER A 51 -2.06 7.35 7.67
N SER A 52 -1.04 8.05 7.15
CA SER A 52 0.29 7.48 6.86
C SER A 52 1.12 7.15 8.10
N LYS A 53 0.75 7.71 9.26
CA LYS A 53 1.47 7.52 10.53
C LYS A 53 1.34 6.08 11.02
N VAL A 54 2.48 5.50 11.37
CA VAL A 54 2.59 4.14 11.90
C VAL A 54 2.78 4.20 13.42
N SER A 55 2.17 3.26 14.14
CA SER A 55 2.29 3.20 15.60
C SER A 55 3.68 2.75 16.06
N GLU A 56 4.04 3.08 17.30
CA GLU A 56 5.28 2.63 17.92
C GLU A 56 5.34 1.09 18.01
N GLN A 57 4.19 0.43 18.20
CA GLN A 57 4.10 -1.02 18.21
C GLN A 57 4.65 -1.65 16.92
N VAL A 58 4.23 -1.16 15.76
CA VAL A 58 4.72 -1.66 14.47
C VAL A 58 6.21 -1.33 14.28
N THR A 59 6.63 -0.13 14.71
CA THR A 59 8.04 0.26 14.73
C THR A 59 8.90 -0.74 15.53
N ASN A 60 8.41 -1.17 16.69
CA ASN A 60 9.08 -2.13 17.55
C ASN A 60 9.11 -3.53 16.93
N VAL A 61 8.03 -3.95 16.25
CA VAL A 61 8.02 -5.20 15.49
C VAL A 61 9.11 -5.20 14.43
N ILE A 62 9.23 -4.14 13.62
CA ILE A 62 10.28 -4.02 12.60
C ILE A 62 11.66 -4.16 13.24
N LYS A 63 11.92 -3.41 14.32
CA LYS A 63 13.21 -3.41 15.03
C LYS A 63 13.57 -4.74 15.69
N ALA A 64 12.58 -5.57 16.01
CA ALA A 64 12.79 -6.87 16.64
C ALA A 64 13.37 -7.93 15.66
N PHE A 65 13.21 -7.73 14.34
CA PHE A 65 13.79 -8.63 13.36
C PHE A 65 15.29 -8.39 13.16
N PRO A 66 16.09 -9.43 12.90
CA PRO A 66 17.48 -9.24 12.50
C PRO A 66 17.54 -8.49 11.15
N LYS A 67 18.59 -7.70 10.94
CA LYS A 67 18.79 -6.93 9.69
C LYS A 67 18.93 -7.80 8.45
N THR A 68 19.27 -9.07 8.63
CA THR A 68 19.35 -10.09 7.56
C THR A 68 18.02 -10.75 7.23
N ALA A 69 16.94 -10.42 7.94
CA ALA A 69 15.62 -10.98 7.66
C ALA A 69 15.11 -10.53 6.29
N HIS A 70 14.38 -11.42 5.62
CA HIS A 70 13.75 -11.09 4.34
C HIS A 70 12.66 -10.02 4.56
N PRO A 71 12.59 -8.94 3.76
CA PRO A 71 11.63 -7.85 3.97
C PRO A 71 10.17 -8.32 4.09
N MET A 72 9.79 -9.31 3.27
CA MET A 72 8.44 -9.89 3.29
C MET A 72 8.08 -10.54 4.63
N SER A 73 9.02 -11.18 5.34
CA SER A 73 8.70 -11.79 6.65
C SER A 73 8.41 -10.71 7.70
N ILE A 74 9.11 -9.58 7.62
CA ILE A 74 8.89 -8.44 8.51
C ILE A 74 7.52 -7.81 8.22
N LEU A 75 7.15 -7.68 6.94
CA LEU A 75 5.85 -7.14 6.53
C LEU A 75 4.67 -7.97 7.04
N VAL A 76 4.77 -9.31 6.93
CA VAL A 76 3.76 -10.24 7.49
C VAL A 76 3.57 -10.03 9.00
N ALA A 77 4.66 -9.87 9.74
CA ALA A 77 4.60 -9.60 11.18
C ALA A 77 4.00 -8.23 11.51
N CYS A 78 4.29 -7.21 10.69
CA CYS A 78 3.68 -5.88 10.84
C CYS A 78 2.16 -5.94 10.65
N PHE A 79 1.67 -6.71 9.68
CA PHE A 79 0.24 -6.89 9.45
C PHE A 79 -0.44 -7.66 10.59
N ALA A 80 0.22 -8.69 11.13
CA ALA A 80 -0.28 -9.36 12.34
C ALA A 80 -0.37 -8.38 13.53
N SER A 81 0.59 -7.47 13.68
CA SER A 81 0.55 -6.43 14.71
C SER A 81 -0.59 -5.43 14.49
N LEU A 82 -0.80 -4.95 13.26
CA LEU A 82 -1.89 -4.03 12.93
C LEU A 82 -3.27 -4.66 13.11
N SER A 83 -3.39 -5.97 12.87
CA SER A 83 -4.60 -6.74 13.17
C SER A 83 -4.99 -6.63 14.65
N ALA A 84 -4.03 -6.61 15.57
CA ALA A 84 -4.30 -6.44 16.99
C ALA A 84 -4.87 -5.03 17.30
N SER A 85 -4.23 -3.98 16.79
CA SER A 85 -4.70 -2.59 16.96
C SER A 85 -6.07 -2.36 16.31
N TYR A 86 -6.33 -3.01 15.17
CA TYR A 86 -7.64 -2.98 14.51
C TYR A 86 -8.72 -3.59 15.41
N HIS A 87 -8.45 -4.78 15.95
CA HIS A 87 -9.40 -5.49 16.80
C HIS A 87 -9.71 -4.71 18.09
N GLU A 88 -8.72 -4.06 18.70
CA GLU A 88 -8.95 -3.20 19.87
C GLU A 88 -9.96 -2.09 19.59
N LYS A 89 -9.88 -1.46 18.41
CA LYS A 89 -10.72 -0.32 18.05
C LYS A 89 -12.11 -0.72 17.50
N HIS A 90 -12.22 -1.88 16.85
CA HIS A 90 -13.43 -2.26 16.08
C HIS A 90 -14.03 -3.62 16.44
N GLY A 91 -13.36 -4.41 17.29
CA GLY A 91 -13.77 -5.77 17.62
C GLY A 91 -13.85 -6.64 16.37
N ASN A 92 -14.94 -7.38 16.24
CA ASN A 92 -15.22 -8.27 15.10
C ASN A 92 -16.20 -7.66 14.08
N ASN A 93 -16.66 -6.43 14.29
CA ASN A 93 -17.59 -5.76 13.37
C ASN A 93 -16.82 -5.14 12.21
N VAL A 94 -16.65 -5.93 11.14
CA VAL A 94 -16.09 -5.44 9.88
C VAL A 94 -17.24 -4.87 9.04
N ASN A 95 -17.38 -3.54 9.00
CA ASN A 95 -18.28 -2.90 8.04
C ASN A 95 -17.61 -2.85 6.67
N GLY A 96 -18.01 -3.75 5.76
CA GLY A 96 -17.45 -3.81 4.41
C GLY A 96 -17.70 -2.59 3.54
N GLU A 97 -18.65 -1.72 3.92
CA GLU A 97 -18.94 -0.46 3.22
C GLU A 97 -18.03 0.69 3.68
N ASP A 98 -17.36 0.54 4.83
CA ASP A 98 -16.43 1.54 5.35
C ASP A 98 -15.02 1.33 4.77
N LEU A 99 -14.70 2.12 3.76
CA LEU A 99 -13.40 2.07 3.08
C LEU A 99 -12.27 2.72 3.87
N ASP A 100 -12.54 3.37 4.99
CA ASP A 100 -11.56 4.19 5.72
C ASP A 100 -10.36 3.37 6.19
N PHE A 101 -10.57 2.10 6.53
CA PHE A 101 -9.50 1.17 6.88
C PHE A 101 -8.68 0.71 5.70
N GLY A 102 -9.33 0.50 4.55
CA GLY A 102 -8.62 0.22 3.29
C GLY A 102 -7.68 1.38 2.95
N ILE A 103 -8.17 2.61 3.07
CA ILE A 103 -7.38 3.83 2.84
C ILE A 103 -6.24 3.96 3.85
N SER A 104 -6.52 3.68 5.12
CA SER A 104 -5.49 3.67 6.17
C SER A 104 -4.41 2.62 5.90
N ALA A 105 -4.79 1.42 5.45
CA ALA A 105 -3.85 0.38 5.07
C ALA A 105 -2.99 0.82 3.87
N ILE A 106 -3.58 1.37 2.81
CA ILE A 106 -2.84 1.89 1.64
C ILE A 106 -1.81 2.96 2.05
N ALA A 107 -2.17 3.81 3.01
CA ALA A 107 -1.29 4.85 3.54
C ALA A 107 -0.16 4.27 4.42
N GLN A 108 -0.47 3.37 5.35
CA GLN A 108 0.50 2.82 6.30
C GLN A 108 1.46 1.82 5.66
N VAL A 109 1.02 1.07 4.64
CA VAL A 109 1.85 0.05 3.98
C VAL A 109 3.08 0.67 3.33
N SER A 110 2.96 1.83 2.69
CA SER A 110 4.12 2.51 2.08
C SER A 110 5.14 2.94 3.14
N THR A 111 4.68 3.51 4.26
CA THR A 111 5.52 3.88 5.40
C THR A 111 6.22 2.66 6.00
N ILE A 112 5.47 1.56 6.21
CA ILE A 112 6.01 0.31 6.77
C ILE A 112 7.09 -0.27 5.86
N ILE A 113 6.84 -0.35 4.55
CA ILE A 113 7.82 -0.86 3.58
C ILE A 113 9.08 0.00 3.60
N ALA A 114 8.94 1.33 3.66
CA ALA A 114 10.10 2.21 3.73
C ALA A 114 10.90 2.04 5.02
N MET A 115 10.22 1.89 6.16
CA MET A 115 10.86 1.58 7.44
C MET A 115 11.58 0.22 7.41
N ILE A 116 10.97 -0.81 6.82
CA ILE A 116 11.59 -2.14 6.65
C ILE A 116 12.87 -2.02 5.83
N TYR A 117 12.83 -1.31 4.69
CA TYR A 117 14.01 -1.10 3.85
C TYR A 117 15.13 -0.40 4.62
N ARG A 118 14.81 0.62 5.42
CA ARG A 118 15.82 1.35 6.19
C ARG A 118 16.38 0.52 7.34
N HIS A 119 15.54 -0.27 8.01
CA HIS A 119 15.97 -1.19 9.06
C HIS A 119 17.02 -2.19 8.57
N ILE A 120 16.74 -2.90 7.46
CA ILE A 120 17.68 -3.89 6.91
C ILE A 120 18.97 -3.24 6.38
N ASN A 121 18.92 -1.97 5.97
CA ASN A 121 20.08 -1.18 5.53
C ASN A 121 20.78 -0.41 6.66
N ASN A 122 20.40 -0.62 7.93
CA ASN A 122 20.97 0.10 9.08
C ASN A 122 20.86 1.63 8.98
N GLN A 123 19.71 2.12 8.52
CA GLN A 123 19.41 3.53 8.37
C GLN A 123 18.27 3.97 9.31
N GLU A 124 18.36 5.18 9.84
CA GLU A 124 17.34 5.78 10.70
C GLU A 124 16.03 6.01 9.94
N PHE A 125 14.87 5.77 10.54
CA PHE A 125 13.58 5.96 9.87
C PHE A 125 13.30 7.42 9.52
N ILE A 126 12.61 7.63 8.40
CA ILE A 126 12.20 8.95 7.91
C ILE A 126 10.68 9.01 7.98
N ASN A 127 10.15 10.10 8.56
CA ASN A 127 8.71 10.33 8.65
C ASN A 127 8.12 10.67 7.28
N ALA A 128 6.86 10.32 7.08
CA ALA A 128 6.09 10.76 5.93
C ALA A 128 6.01 12.29 5.85
N ASN A 129 6.09 12.82 4.63
CA ASN A 129 5.90 14.23 4.32
C ASN A 129 4.58 14.43 3.57
N ASN A 130 3.67 15.18 4.18
CA ASN A 130 2.33 15.44 3.66
C ASN A 130 2.30 16.50 2.52
N GLU A 131 3.43 17.12 2.20
CA GLU A 131 3.53 18.04 1.07
C GLU A 131 3.85 17.33 -0.24
N LEU A 132 4.27 16.05 -0.17
CA LEU A 132 4.67 15.25 -1.32
C LEU A 132 3.51 14.40 -1.85
N SER A 133 3.55 14.07 -3.14
CA SER A 133 2.68 13.02 -3.70
C SER A 133 3.00 11.65 -3.09
N TYR A 134 2.13 10.66 -3.31
CA TYR A 134 2.29 9.31 -2.75
C TYR A 134 3.66 8.68 -3.10
N SER A 135 4.05 8.73 -4.37
CA SER A 135 5.30 8.14 -4.85
C SER A 135 6.53 8.94 -4.46
N GLU A 136 6.45 10.27 -4.46
CA GLU A 136 7.53 11.14 -3.96
C GLU A 136 7.76 10.93 -2.46
N ASN A 137 6.68 10.84 -1.67
CA ASN A 137 6.75 10.56 -0.25
C ASN A 137 7.38 9.19 0.00
N PHE A 138 6.98 8.15 -0.73
CA PHE A 138 7.57 6.83 -0.62
C PHE A 138 9.08 6.83 -0.94
N LEU A 139 9.49 7.49 -2.03
CA LEU A 139 10.91 7.65 -2.37
C LEU A 139 11.68 8.38 -1.29
N LYS A 140 11.12 9.48 -0.76
CA LYS A 140 11.72 10.26 0.31
C LYS A 140 11.91 9.41 1.57
N MET A 141 10.91 8.61 1.93
CA MET A 141 10.98 7.75 3.10
C MET A 141 12.00 6.62 2.93
N ILE A 142 12.24 6.12 1.71
CA ILE A 142 13.26 5.08 1.45
C ILE A 142 14.66 5.67 1.39
N PHE A 143 14.89 6.67 0.54
CA PHE A 143 16.23 7.14 0.16
C PHE A 143 16.64 8.45 0.86
N GLY A 144 15.73 9.14 1.53
CA GLY A 144 16.01 10.43 2.15
C GLY A 144 16.43 11.49 1.13
N ASP A 145 17.54 12.17 1.41
CA ASP A 145 18.14 13.19 0.53
C ASP A 145 19.16 12.61 -0.46
N ALA A 146 19.29 11.28 -0.56
CA ALA A 146 20.28 10.66 -1.44
C ALA A 146 19.92 10.74 -2.94
N VAL A 147 18.67 11.09 -3.27
CA VAL A 147 18.21 11.26 -4.65
C VAL A 147 18.25 12.73 -5.02
N ASP A 148 19.01 13.08 -6.05
CA ASP A 148 19.06 14.43 -6.61
C ASP A 148 17.64 14.93 -6.96
N ASN A 149 17.35 16.20 -6.66
CA ASN A 149 16.04 16.81 -6.90
C ASN A 149 15.55 16.64 -8.35
N ASP A 150 16.43 16.80 -9.34
CA ASP A 150 16.09 16.67 -10.76
C ASP A 150 15.71 15.22 -11.17
N LYS A 151 16.25 14.21 -10.48
CA LYS A 151 15.95 12.80 -10.73
C LYS A 151 14.76 12.30 -9.90
N SER A 152 14.49 12.94 -8.77
CA SER A 152 13.41 12.55 -7.85
C SER A 152 12.05 12.55 -8.56
N ALA A 153 11.74 13.61 -9.32
CA ALA A 153 10.49 13.68 -10.08
C ALA A 153 10.36 12.59 -11.15
N LEU A 154 11.47 12.26 -11.84
CA LEU A 154 11.49 11.19 -12.83
C LEU A 154 11.24 9.82 -12.18
N PHE A 155 11.91 9.53 -11.06
CA PHE A 155 11.73 8.28 -10.33
C PHE A 155 10.34 8.17 -9.70
N ALA A 156 9.78 9.28 -9.20
CA ALA A 156 8.43 9.30 -8.66
C ALA A 156 7.41 8.98 -9.75
N LYS A 157 7.56 9.56 -10.96
CA LYS A 157 6.71 9.25 -12.10
C LYS A 157 6.83 7.79 -12.55
N ALA A 158 8.04 7.23 -12.53
CA ALA A 158 8.25 5.82 -12.83
C ALA A 158 7.58 4.91 -11.79
N LEU A 159 7.65 5.26 -10.50
CA LEU A 159 6.97 4.53 -9.44
C LEU A 159 5.45 4.63 -9.53
N ASP A 160 4.90 5.80 -9.86
CA ASP A 160 3.45 5.94 -10.10
C ASP A 160 2.97 4.98 -11.20
N LYS A 161 3.76 4.80 -12.26
CA LYS A 161 3.50 3.81 -13.31
C LYS A 161 3.60 2.38 -12.77
N ILE A 162 4.68 2.05 -12.06
CA ILE A 162 4.88 0.71 -11.49
C ILE A 162 3.72 0.35 -10.56
N PHE A 163 3.34 1.25 -9.65
CA PHE A 163 2.24 1.01 -8.72
C PHE A 163 0.90 0.90 -9.43
N THR A 164 0.61 1.75 -10.41
CA THR A 164 -0.60 1.65 -11.24
C THR A 164 -0.67 0.29 -11.94
N LEU A 165 0.43 -0.17 -12.54
CA LEU A 165 0.47 -1.44 -13.26
C LEU A 165 0.32 -2.67 -12.36
N HIS A 166 0.58 -2.54 -11.06
CA HIS A 166 0.47 -3.62 -10.07
C HIS A 166 -0.70 -3.41 -9.09
N ALA A 167 -1.58 -2.43 -9.33
CA ALA A 167 -2.60 -2.04 -8.37
C ALA A 167 -3.65 -3.14 -8.15
N ASP A 168 -4.01 -3.85 -9.21
CA ASP A 168 -4.88 -5.03 -9.17
C ASP A 168 -4.59 -5.98 -10.33
N HIS A 169 -4.84 -7.26 -10.14
CA HIS A 169 -4.74 -8.26 -11.21
C HIS A 169 -5.79 -9.36 -11.04
N GLU A 170 -7.04 -8.92 -10.84
CA GLU A 170 -8.22 -9.77 -10.74
C GLU A 170 -8.08 -10.85 -9.65
N GLN A 171 -8.44 -12.10 -9.96
CA GLN A 171 -8.42 -13.22 -9.00
C GLN A 171 -7.09 -13.97 -9.01
N ASN A 172 -5.98 -13.26 -8.89
CA ASN A 172 -4.69 -13.89 -8.64
C ASN A 172 -4.65 -14.57 -7.24
N ALA A 173 -3.66 -15.43 -7.02
CA ALA A 173 -3.56 -16.23 -5.80
C ALA A 173 -3.60 -15.40 -4.52
N SER A 174 -2.89 -14.26 -4.48
CA SER A 174 -2.84 -13.39 -3.30
C SER A 174 -4.20 -12.73 -3.02
N THR A 175 -4.88 -12.22 -4.06
CA THR A 175 -6.24 -11.68 -3.93
C THR A 175 -7.23 -12.77 -3.47
N ALA A 176 -7.13 -13.98 -4.02
CA ALA A 176 -7.97 -15.10 -3.63
C ALA A 176 -7.77 -15.48 -2.15
N ALA A 177 -6.53 -15.48 -1.65
CA ALA A 177 -6.22 -15.71 -0.24
C ALA A 177 -6.83 -14.65 0.68
N VAL A 178 -6.71 -13.36 0.30
CA VAL A 178 -7.34 -12.24 1.03
C VAL A 178 -8.86 -12.44 1.11
N ARG A 179 -9.52 -12.79 -0.01
CA ARG A 179 -10.96 -13.03 -0.05
C ARG A 179 -11.38 -14.24 0.79
N LEU A 180 -10.62 -15.33 0.74
CA LEU A 180 -10.90 -16.54 1.50
C LEU A 180 -10.83 -16.27 3.01
N VAL A 181 -9.76 -15.63 3.48
CA VAL A 181 -9.59 -15.28 4.90
C VAL A 181 -10.65 -14.27 5.35
N GLY A 182 -10.94 -13.27 4.54
CA GLY A 182 -12.00 -12.29 4.80
C GLY A 182 -13.39 -12.92 4.88
N SER A 183 -13.67 -13.96 4.09
CA SER A 183 -14.97 -14.66 4.10
C SER A 183 -15.27 -15.36 5.43
N ALA A 184 -14.24 -15.68 6.22
CA ALA A 184 -14.38 -16.23 7.57
C ALA A 184 -14.66 -15.15 8.64
N GLY A 185 -14.79 -13.87 8.25
CA GLY A 185 -14.96 -12.75 9.16
C GLY A 185 -13.65 -12.23 9.75
N SER A 186 -12.50 -12.60 9.19
CA SER A 186 -11.20 -12.07 9.62
C SER A 186 -11.09 -10.58 9.29
N ASN A 187 -10.43 -9.82 10.16
CA ASN A 187 -10.22 -8.40 9.91
C ASN A 187 -9.32 -8.13 8.69
N LEU A 188 -9.28 -6.85 8.27
CA LEU A 188 -8.52 -6.39 7.11
C LEU A 188 -7.05 -6.81 7.16
N PHE A 189 -6.33 -6.50 8.23
CA PHE A 189 -4.88 -6.74 8.29
C PHE A 189 -4.53 -8.23 8.42
N ALA A 190 -5.37 -9.02 9.08
CA ALA A 190 -5.25 -10.48 9.06
C ALA A 190 -5.39 -11.04 7.64
N SER A 191 -6.37 -10.52 6.88
CA SER A 191 -6.59 -10.90 5.48
C SER A 191 -5.42 -10.46 4.59
N LEU A 192 -4.91 -9.24 4.77
CA LEU A 192 -3.74 -8.73 4.06
C LEU A 192 -2.47 -9.54 4.37
N SER A 193 -2.32 -10.04 5.60
CA SER A 193 -1.20 -10.91 5.99
C SER A 193 -1.16 -12.20 5.16
N ALA A 194 -2.33 -12.81 4.94
CA ALA A 194 -2.46 -13.98 4.06
C ALA A 194 -2.14 -13.63 2.59
N GLY A 195 -2.58 -12.47 2.11
CA GLY A 195 -2.25 -11.96 0.78
C GLY A 195 -0.74 -11.82 0.57
N VAL A 196 -0.05 -11.15 1.50
CA VAL A 196 1.41 -10.95 1.45
C VAL A 196 2.16 -12.27 1.54
N ALA A 197 1.74 -13.19 2.42
CA ALA A 197 2.34 -14.51 2.52
C ALA A 197 2.20 -15.31 1.22
N THR A 198 1.05 -15.19 0.56
CA THR A 198 0.79 -15.85 -0.73
C THR A 198 1.61 -15.21 -1.85
N LEU A 199 1.72 -13.87 -1.87
CA LEU A 199 2.51 -13.11 -2.86
C LEU A 199 4.02 -13.37 -2.73
N TRP A 200 4.51 -13.70 -1.53
CA TRP A 200 5.93 -13.98 -1.31
C TRP A 200 6.39 -15.30 -1.95
N GLY A 201 5.46 -16.19 -2.30
CA GLY A 201 5.78 -17.42 -3.03
C GLY A 201 6.54 -17.11 -4.32
N PRO A 202 7.53 -17.94 -4.72
CA PRO A 202 8.35 -17.67 -5.90
C PRO A 202 7.65 -17.94 -7.25
N ALA A 203 6.38 -18.35 -7.22
CA ALA A 203 5.63 -18.85 -8.37
C ALA A 203 4.85 -17.75 -9.09
#